data_AF-K2DSG2-F1
#
_entry.id   AF-K2DSG2-F1
#
_cell.length_a   1.000
_cell.length_b   1.000
_cell.length_c   1.000
_cell.angle_alpha   90.00
_cell.angle_beta   90.00
_cell.angle_gamma   90.00
#
_symmetry.space_group_name_H-M   'P 1'
#
loop_
_entity.id
_entity.type
_entity.pdbx_description
1 polymer ?
#
loop_
_entity_poly.entity_id
_entity_poly.type
_entity_poly.pdbx_seq_one_letter_code
_entity_poly.pdbx_strand_id
1 'polypeptide(L)'
;MTDESKLKIYSLGIVVETKPDNTDIILVCPIEHINMQSSGLIKDNTAELKGNLKNTDNKGFDTNVKSSSYFKAKWLPMCQSNRITSPNVVANETVLLFKFADVDEYYWTTLFREPELRRLEKVLYAYSNMKKGMEAFDDKSSYWYKVDTKNK
;
A
#
# COMPACT_ATOMS: atom_id res chain seq x y z
N MET A 1 -25.70 -4.72 25.12
CA MET A 1 -24.68 -5.09 24.12
C MET A 1 -23.87 -3.85 23.85
N THR A 2 -22.56 -3.89 24.02
CA THR A 2 -21.68 -2.79 23.61
C THR A 2 -21.39 -2.99 22.12
N ASP A 3 -21.88 -2.07 21.29
CA ASP A 3 -21.58 -2.08 19.87
C ASP A 3 -20.08 -1.82 19.67
N GLU A 4 -19.42 -2.71 18.90
CA GLU A 4 -18.00 -2.60 18.57
C GLU A 4 -17.79 -1.84 17.25
N SER A 5 -16.57 -1.32 17.06
CA SER A 5 -16.16 -0.76 15.78
C SER A 5 -16.25 -1.79 14.66
N LYS A 6 -16.78 -1.37 13.51
CA LYS A 6 -16.78 -2.18 12.29
C LYS A 6 -15.43 -2.16 11.56
N LEU A 7 -14.55 -1.21 11.88
CA LEU A 7 -13.17 -1.21 11.38
C LEU A 7 -12.34 -2.18 12.25
N LYS A 8 -11.89 -3.28 11.64
CA LYS A 8 -11.19 -4.36 12.33
C LYS A 8 -9.82 -4.58 11.70
N ILE A 9 -8.85 -4.97 12.54
CA ILE A 9 -7.57 -5.51 12.04
C ILE A 9 -7.90 -6.79 11.28
N TYR A 10 -7.43 -6.85 10.04
CA TYR A 10 -7.69 -7.97 9.14
C TYR A 10 -6.53 -8.96 9.16
N SER A 11 -5.31 -8.51 8.89
CA SER A 11 -4.12 -9.36 8.77
C SER A 11 -2.85 -8.53 8.79
N LEU A 12 -1.70 -9.12 9.13
CA LEU A 12 -0.43 -8.65 8.57
C LEU A 12 -0.40 -8.88 7.06
N GLY A 13 0.33 -8.04 6.32
CA GLY A 13 0.48 -8.18 4.87
C GLY A 13 1.89 -7.87 4.39
N ILE A 14 2.26 -8.50 3.28
CA ILE A 14 3.51 -8.23 2.57
C ILE A 14 3.19 -7.49 1.27
N VAL A 15 3.85 -6.34 1.08
CA VAL A 15 3.73 -5.53 -0.14
C VAL A 15 4.29 -6.30 -1.34
N VAL A 16 3.48 -6.49 -2.37
CA VAL A 16 3.83 -7.31 -3.55
C VAL A 16 4.80 -6.58 -4.47
N GLU A 17 4.58 -5.28 -4.67
CA GLU A 17 5.38 -4.42 -5.53
C GLU A 17 5.60 -3.04 -4.91
N THR A 18 6.70 -2.38 -5.26
CA THR A 18 6.99 -1.03 -4.77
C THR A 18 5.85 -0.08 -5.13
N LYS A 19 5.33 0.63 -4.13
CA LYS A 19 4.19 1.53 -4.31
C LYS A 19 4.49 2.57 -5.39
N PRO A 20 3.63 2.71 -6.41
CA PRO A 20 3.78 3.77 -7.40
C PRO A 20 3.74 5.17 -6.77
N ASP A 21 4.30 6.14 -7.48
CA ASP A 21 4.26 7.53 -7.05
C ASP A 21 2.87 8.13 -7.19
N ASN A 22 2.56 9.09 -6.30
CA ASN A 22 1.30 9.84 -6.29
C ASN A 22 0.04 8.97 -6.14
N THR A 23 0.15 7.77 -5.56
CA THR A 23 -0.99 6.94 -5.14
C THR A 23 -0.85 6.51 -3.69
N ASP A 24 -1.98 6.31 -3.03
CA ASP A 24 -2.11 5.75 -1.68
C ASP A 24 -2.51 4.28 -1.69
N ILE A 25 -2.61 3.70 -2.88
CA ILE A 25 -3.00 2.31 -3.08
C ILE A 25 -1.75 1.45 -3.22
N ILE A 26 -1.72 0.33 -2.50
CA ILE A 26 -0.70 -0.72 -2.62
C ILE A 26 -1.34 -2.02 -3.07
N LEU A 27 -0.53 -2.89 -3.68
CA LEU A 27 -0.86 -4.30 -3.88
C LEU A 27 -0.24 -5.10 -2.73
N VAL A 28 -1.07 -5.86 -2.00
CA VAL A 28 -0.64 -6.54 -0.78
C VAL A 28 -1.18 -7.96 -0.69
N CYS A 29 -0.37 -8.85 -0.15
CA CYS A 29 -0.70 -10.25 0.15
C CYS A 29 -0.92 -10.40 1.67
N PRO A 30 -2.12 -10.76 2.17
CA PRO A 30 -2.33 -11.01 3.59
C PRO A 30 -1.62 -12.31 3.99
N ILE A 31 -0.87 -12.33 5.09
CA ILE A 31 -0.06 -13.51 5.47
C ILE A 31 -0.63 -14.33 6.64
N GLU A 32 -1.62 -13.81 7.37
CA GLU A 32 -2.19 -14.52 8.53
C GLU A 32 -3.35 -15.46 8.13
N HIS A 33 -4.01 -15.20 7.00
CA HIS A 33 -5.08 -16.05 6.45
C HIS A 33 -4.60 -17.11 5.46
N ILE A 34 -3.29 -17.13 5.16
CA ILE A 34 -2.71 -18.14 4.27
C ILE A 34 -2.51 -19.44 5.06
N ASN A 35 -3.56 -20.27 5.07
CA ASN A 35 -3.47 -21.70 5.39
C ASN A 35 -2.83 -22.52 4.23
N MET A 36 -1.86 -21.96 3.50
CA MET A 36 -1.21 -22.62 2.37
C MET A 36 0.31 -22.47 2.37
N GLN A 37 0.98 -22.87 3.46
CA GLN A 37 2.29 -23.52 3.35
C GLN A 37 2.42 -24.61 4.42
N SER A 38 2.22 -25.87 4.02
CA SER A 38 2.50 -27.05 4.83
C SER A 38 4.01 -27.41 4.87
N SER A 39 4.89 -26.52 4.41
CA SER A 39 6.34 -26.75 4.39
C SER A 39 7.08 -25.44 4.09
N GLY A 40 8.09 -25.13 4.92
CA GLY A 40 8.86 -23.89 4.98
C GLY A 40 9.84 -23.66 3.81
N LEU A 41 9.34 -23.77 2.58
CA LEU A 41 10.00 -23.22 1.40
C LEU A 41 8.92 -22.49 0.60
N ILE A 42 9.08 -21.17 0.45
CA ILE A 42 8.51 -20.47 -0.71
C ILE A 42 9.25 -21.04 -1.92
N LYS A 43 8.79 -22.18 -2.43
CA LYS A 43 9.22 -22.66 -3.73
C LYS A 43 8.72 -21.62 -4.73
N ASP A 44 9.67 -20.98 -5.39
CA ASP A 44 9.46 -20.42 -6.72
C ASP A 44 8.73 -21.48 -7.54
N ASN A 45 7.41 -21.35 -7.66
CA ASN A 45 6.69 -21.99 -8.74
C ASN A 45 6.81 -21.07 -9.95
N THR A 46 8.05 -20.83 -10.39
CA THR A 46 8.35 -20.59 -11.80
C THR A 46 8.05 -21.89 -12.54
N ALA A 47 6.77 -22.16 -12.78
CA ALA A 47 6.40 -23.06 -13.86
C ALA A 47 6.78 -22.34 -15.15
N GLU A 48 7.80 -22.85 -15.83
CA GLU A 48 8.23 -22.39 -17.15
C GLU A 48 7.02 -22.25 -18.08
N LEU A 49 6.78 -21.05 -18.61
CA LEU A 49 5.92 -20.87 -19.77
C LEU A 49 6.68 -20.05 -20.82
N LYS A 50 7.20 -20.76 -21.82
CA LYS A 50 7.54 -20.21 -23.14
C LYS A 50 6.24 -20.01 -23.91
N GLY A 51 5.91 -18.76 -24.22
CA GLY A 51 4.81 -18.40 -25.12
C GLY A 51 5.22 -17.17 -25.93
N ASN A 52 5.43 -17.34 -27.23
CA ASN A 52 5.82 -16.27 -28.15
C ASN A 52 4.68 -15.25 -28.30
N LEU A 53 4.86 -14.04 -27.77
CA LEU A 53 4.11 -12.86 -28.19
C LEU A 53 5.10 -11.83 -28.73
N LYS A 54 5.00 -11.59 -30.05
CA LYS A 54 5.84 -10.66 -30.78
C LYS A 54 5.66 -9.24 -30.22
N ASN A 55 6.82 -8.64 -29.97
CA ASN A 55 7.00 -7.29 -29.49
C ASN A 55 6.48 -6.28 -30.51
N THR A 56 5.51 -5.46 -30.11
CA THR A 56 5.31 -4.11 -30.67
C THR A 56 4.76 -3.27 -29.52
N ASP A 57 5.65 -2.48 -28.91
CA ASP A 57 5.40 -1.56 -27.79
C ASP A 57 4.96 -2.22 -26.45
N ASN A 58 5.75 -3.19 -25.97
CA ASN A 58 5.39 -4.05 -24.83
C ASN A 58 5.91 -3.60 -23.45
N LYS A 59 5.01 -3.11 -22.59
CA LYS A 59 4.92 -3.55 -21.19
C LYS A 59 3.48 -4.03 -20.91
N GLY A 60 3.12 -5.11 -21.60
CA GLY A 60 1.90 -5.87 -21.32
C GLY A 60 2.04 -6.54 -19.95
N PHE A 61 1.15 -6.19 -19.03
CA PHE A 61 0.94 -6.90 -17.78
C PHE A 61 0.17 -8.19 -18.09
N ASP A 62 0.88 -9.31 -18.15
CA ASP A 62 0.28 -10.64 -18.25
C ASP A 62 -0.13 -11.09 -16.85
N THR A 63 -1.39 -10.85 -16.48
CA THR A 63 -1.93 -11.15 -15.13
C THR A 63 -2.91 -12.31 -15.21
N ASN A 64 -2.37 -13.53 -15.21
CA ASN A 64 -3.16 -14.75 -15.04
C ASN A 64 -2.49 -15.75 -14.09
N VAL A 65 -2.10 -15.26 -12.91
CA VAL A 65 -1.75 -16.08 -11.74
C VAL A 65 -2.79 -15.82 -10.67
N LYS A 66 -3.61 -16.83 -10.36
CA LYS A 66 -4.77 -16.84 -9.43
C LYS A 66 -4.99 -15.51 -8.70
N SER A 67 -5.96 -14.74 -9.17
CA SER A 67 -6.46 -13.47 -8.63
C SER A 67 -6.92 -13.51 -7.14
N SER A 68 -6.56 -14.53 -6.37
CA SER A 68 -7.07 -14.82 -5.01
C SER A 68 -6.04 -14.63 -3.89
N SER A 69 -4.77 -14.28 -4.16
CA SER A 69 -3.73 -14.19 -3.12
C SER A 69 -3.29 -12.77 -2.76
N TYR A 70 -3.68 -11.75 -3.52
CA TYR A 70 -3.34 -10.35 -3.24
C TYR A 70 -4.48 -9.42 -3.66
N PHE A 71 -4.58 -8.27 -3.00
CA PHE A 71 -5.60 -7.27 -3.26
C PHE A 71 -5.06 -5.85 -3.12
N LYS A 72 -5.85 -4.88 -3.56
CA LYS A 72 -5.54 -3.45 -3.41
C LYS A 72 -5.99 -2.98 -2.02
N ALA A 73 -5.11 -2.27 -1.33
CA ALA A 73 -5.43 -1.63 -0.06
C ALA A 73 -5.15 -0.12 -0.14
N LYS A 74 -6.01 0.69 0.46
CA LYS A 74 -5.85 2.15 0.54
C LYS A 74 -5.17 2.57 1.85
N TRP A 75 -4.28 3.55 1.78
CA TRP A 75 -3.57 4.02 2.97
C TRP A 75 -4.53 4.59 4.01
N LEU A 76 -4.34 4.18 5.25
CA LEU A 76 -4.98 4.71 6.43
C LEU A 76 -3.91 5.44 7.27
N PRO A 77 -3.98 6.78 7.38
CA PRO A 77 -2.99 7.60 8.08
C PRO A 77 -3.13 7.51 9.61
N MET A 78 -3.03 6.31 10.17
CA MET A 78 -3.10 6.05 11.60
C MET A 78 -2.05 6.87 12.33
N CYS A 79 -2.50 7.74 13.25
CA CYS A 79 -1.64 8.67 14.01
C CYS A 79 -0.80 9.64 13.13
N GLN A 80 -1.21 9.88 11.87
CA GLN A 80 -0.49 10.73 10.91
C GLN A 80 -1.45 11.73 10.21
N SER A 81 -2.30 12.40 10.98
CA SER A 81 -3.39 13.26 10.46
C SER A 81 -2.95 14.37 9.50
N ASN A 82 -1.74 14.92 9.69
CA ASN A 82 -1.22 16.01 8.85
C ASN A 82 -0.28 15.53 7.73
N ARG A 83 -0.09 14.22 7.61
CA ARG A 83 0.70 13.64 6.51
C ARG A 83 -0.21 13.49 5.30
N ILE A 84 0.19 14.10 4.18
CA ILE A 84 -0.60 14.10 2.94
C ILE A 84 -0.26 12.90 2.07
N THR A 85 1.01 12.52 2.02
CA THR A 85 1.48 11.41 1.18
C THR A 85 1.66 10.14 2.00
N SER A 86 1.10 9.01 1.55
CA SER A 86 1.42 7.70 2.11
C SER A 86 2.93 7.39 2.09
N PRO A 87 3.44 6.57 3.04
CA PRO A 87 4.81 6.07 3.00
C PRO A 87 5.19 5.41 1.68
N ASN A 88 6.40 5.67 1.16
CA ASN A 88 6.93 5.01 -0.03
C ASN A 88 7.38 3.57 0.29
N VAL A 89 6.42 2.71 0.61
CA VAL A 89 6.67 1.29 0.86
C VAL A 89 7.20 0.62 -0.40
N VAL A 90 8.19 -0.25 -0.23
CA VAL A 90 8.76 -1.06 -1.32
C VAL A 90 8.23 -2.49 -1.29
N ALA A 91 8.51 -3.26 -2.35
CA ALA A 91 8.25 -4.69 -2.34
C ALA A 91 8.90 -5.36 -1.11
N ASN A 92 8.19 -6.33 -0.53
CA ASN A 92 8.55 -7.08 0.67
C ASN A 92 8.46 -6.33 2.02
N GLU A 93 8.01 -5.08 2.04
CA GLU A 93 7.71 -4.41 3.33
C GLU A 93 6.48 -5.02 4.00
N THR A 94 6.51 -5.04 5.33
CA THR A 94 5.44 -5.52 6.19
C THR A 94 4.49 -4.38 6.56
N VAL A 95 3.19 -4.58 6.30
CA VAL A 95 2.13 -3.63 6.62
C VAL A 95 1.04 -4.28 7.48
N LEU A 96 0.30 -3.45 8.21
CA LEU A 96 -0.90 -3.89 8.93
C LEU A 96 -2.13 -3.58 8.10
N LEU A 97 -2.98 -4.58 7.89
CA LEU A 97 -4.20 -4.48 7.09
C LEU A 97 -5.45 -4.37 7.97
N PHE A 98 -6.40 -3.58 7.52
CA PHE A 98 -7.71 -3.42 8.13
C PHE A 98 -8.82 -3.69 7.10
N LYS A 99 -9.97 -4.15 7.58
CA LYS A 99 -11.19 -4.30 6.79
C LYS A 99 -12.33 -3.56 7.51
N PHE A 100 -13.19 -2.90 6.74
CA PHE A 100 -14.38 -2.26 7.28
C PHE A 100 -15.62 -3.11 7.03
N ALA A 101 -16.23 -3.61 8.11
CA ALA A 101 -17.42 -4.46 8.05
C ALA A 101 -17.23 -5.64 7.07
N ASP A 102 -18.30 -5.99 6.35
CA ASP A 102 -18.31 -7.01 5.31
C ASP A 102 -18.04 -6.45 3.91
N VAL A 103 -17.56 -5.21 3.81
CA VAL A 103 -17.23 -4.57 2.52
C VAL A 103 -15.83 -5.01 2.11
N ASP A 104 -15.63 -5.33 0.83
CA ASP A 104 -14.31 -5.65 0.25
C ASP A 104 -13.44 -4.40 0.03
N GLU A 105 -13.41 -3.54 1.04
CA GLU A 105 -12.51 -2.40 1.15
C GLU A 105 -11.45 -2.71 2.21
N TYR A 106 -10.20 -2.73 1.75
CA TYR A 106 -9.05 -2.98 2.59
C TYR A 106 -8.21 -1.72 2.74
N TYR A 107 -7.69 -1.54 3.94
CA TYR A 107 -6.87 -0.41 4.31
C TYR A 107 -5.53 -0.89 4.85
N TRP A 108 -4.50 -0.05 4.74
CA TRP A 108 -3.17 -0.41 5.24
C TRP A 108 -2.51 0.74 6.00
N THR A 109 -1.66 0.39 6.97
CA THR A 109 -0.73 1.32 7.60
C THR A 109 0.62 0.65 7.83
N THR A 110 1.67 1.44 8.03
CA THR A 110 3.00 0.91 8.36
C THR A 110 3.03 0.41 9.81
N LEU A 111 3.63 -0.75 10.04
CA LEU A 111 3.75 -1.32 11.38
C LEU A 111 5.20 -1.28 11.90
N PHE A 112 6.12 -1.86 11.12
CA PHE A 112 7.53 -1.94 11.48
C PHE A 112 8.36 -0.87 10.78
N ARG A 113 9.56 -0.64 11.31
CA ARG A 113 10.59 0.17 10.65
C ARG A 113 11.59 -0.77 9.98
N GLU A 114 11.54 -0.85 8.66
CA GLU A 114 12.38 -1.73 7.83
C GLU A 114 13.34 -0.91 6.94
N PRO A 115 14.34 -0.21 7.53
CA PRO A 115 15.16 0.75 6.79
C PRO A 115 16.04 0.11 5.71
N GLU A 116 16.35 -1.18 5.85
CA GLU A 116 17.14 -1.96 4.88
C GLU A 116 16.41 -2.11 3.53
N LEU A 117 15.07 -2.11 3.57
CA LEU A 117 14.22 -2.19 2.37
C LEU A 117 14.01 -0.83 1.72
N ARG A 118 13.96 0.25 2.51
CA ARG A 118 13.62 1.59 2.02
C ARG A 118 14.59 2.10 0.96
N ARG A 119 14.05 2.88 0.02
CA ARG A 119 14.78 3.52 -1.08
C ARG A 119 14.46 5.01 -1.10
N LEU A 120 14.34 5.63 -2.27
CA LEU A 120 14.03 7.05 -2.39
C LEU A 120 12.61 7.33 -1.87
N GLU A 121 12.49 8.36 -1.03
CA GLU A 121 11.25 8.73 -0.36
C GLU A 121 10.79 10.13 -0.75
N LYS A 122 9.49 10.33 -0.71
CA LYS A 122 8.81 11.61 -0.84
C LYS A 122 7.76 11.72 0.24
N VAL A 123 7.95 12.67 1.15
CA VAL A 123 7.07 12.88 2.30
C VAL A 123 6.61 14.34 2.31
N LEU A 124 5.30 14.53 2.37
CA LEU A 124 4.65 15.83 2.51
C LEU A 124 3.79 15.85 3.77
N TYR A 125 4.07 16.82 4.64
CA TYR A 125 3.18 17.23 5.73
C TYR A 125 2.57 18.58 5.38
N ALA A 126 1.27 18.75 5.64
CA ALA A 126 0.60 20.01 5.43
C ALA A 126 -0.41 20.33 6.55
N TYR A 127 -0.58 21.63 6.80
CA TYR A 127 -1.40 22.21 7.84
C TYR A 127 -2.25 23.32 7.22
N SER A 128 -3.57 23.13 7.19
CA SER A 128 -4.48 24.13 6.60
C SER A 128 -4.35 25.49 7.27
N ASN A 129 -4.35 26.55 6.45
CA ASN A 129 -4.41 27.95 6.88
C ASN A 129 -5.74 28.60 6.45
N MET A 130 -6.77 27.80 6.18
CA MET A 130 -8.10 28.29 5.83
C MET A 130 -8.91 28.60 7.09
N LYS A 131 -9.48 29.81 7.17
CA LYS A 131 -10.28 30.23 8.34
C LYS A 131 -11.70 29.67 8.34
N LYS A 132 -12.27 29.42 7.16
CA LYS A 132 -13.66 28.99 6.91
C LYS A 132 -13.73 28.26 5.56
N GLY A 133 -14.82 27.54 5.32
CA GLY A 133 -15.11 26.81 4.07
C GLY A 133 -15.13 25.30 4.26
N MET A 134 -15.66 24.57 3.27
CA MET A 134 -15.63 23.10 3.20
C MET A 134 -14.78 22.60 2.02
N GLU A 135 -13.97 23.49 1.45
CA GLU A 135 -13.07 23.19 0.34
C GLU A 135 -11.80 22.50 0.86
N ALA A 136 -11.23 21.60 0.06
CA ALA A 136 -9.93 21.02 0.38
C ALA A 136 -8.85 22.10 0.27
N PHE A 137 -7.96 22.17 1.26
CA PHE A 137 -6.80 23.05 1.17
C PHE A 137 -5.81 22.54 0.12
N ASP A 138 -4.98 23.46 -0.36
CA ASP A 138 -3.90 23.23 -1.32
C ASP A 138 -2.58 23.82 -0.82
N ASP A 139 -1.53 23.75 -1.64
CA ASP A 139 -0.19 24.28 -1.30
C ASP A 139 -0.17 25.81 -1.07
N LYS A 140 -1.18 26.55 -1.53
CA LYS A 140 -1.29 28.01 -1.36
C LYS A 140 -2.08 28.40 -0.12
N SER A 141 -2.96 27.52 0.34
CA SER A 141 -3.84 27.70 1.50
C SER A 141 -3.41 26.86 2.70
N SER A 142 -2.17 26.36 2.71
CA SER A 142 -1.59 25.58 3.80
C SER A 142 -0.13 25.95 4.06
N TYR A 143 0.32 25.69 5.29
CA TYR A 143 1.75 25.59 5.60
C TYR A 143 2.17 24.14 5.40
N TRP A 144 3.31 23.89 4.73
CA TRP A 144 3.75 22.54 4.44
C TRP A 144 5.26 22.36 4.58
N TYR A 145 5.65 21.11 4.80
CA TYR A 145 7.03 20.66 4.84
C TYR A 145 7.17 19.42 3.96
N LYS A 146 8.10 19.48 2.99
CA LYS A 146 8.32 18.43 2.00
C LYS A 146 9.76 17.97 2.03
N VAL A 147 9.96 16.65 2.09
CA VAL A 147 11.25 15.99 1.85
C VAL A 147 11.08 15.13 0.61
N ASP A 148 11.87 15.35 -0.43
CA ASP A 148 11.83 14.59 -1.67
C ASP A 148 13.26 14.19 -2.06
N THR A 149 13.60 12.92 -1.89
CA THR A 149 14.89 12.38 -2.32
C THR A 149 14.84 11.79 -3.73
N LYS A 150 13.67 11.74 -4.37
CA LYS A 150 13.49 11.24 -5.75
C LYS A 150 13.91 12.27 -6.78
N ASN A 151 13.63 13.55 -6.50
CA ASN A 151 13.86 14.67 -7.42
C ASN A 151 14.88 15.69 -6.86
N LYS A 152 16.07 15.23 -6.47
CA LYS A 152 17.13 16.11 -5.95
C LYS A 152 17.65 17.09 -6.99
#